data_AF-A0A7L5YS43-F1
#
_entry.id   AF-A0A7L5YS43-F1
#
_cell.length_a   1.000
_cell.length_b   1.000
_cell.length_c   1.000
_cell.angle_alpha   90.00
_cell.angle_beta   90.00
_cell.angle_gamma   90.00
#
_symmetry.space_group_name_H-M   'P 1'
#
loop_
_entity.id
_entity.type
_entity.pdbx_description
1 polymer ?
#
loop_
_entity_poly.entity_id
_entity_poly.type
_entity_poly.pdbx_seq_one_letter_code
_entity_poly.pdbx_strand_id
1 'polypeptide(L)'
;MYRRRAQVTSDFWASGSTLWTAYLSGESHVNGEAKMRASCSVDGGQNWTDVGQVDVGDGGLYFGPAIAGAADGSSVTVVWLKPNVGAYARTWTQSSGCSGTWGAVKTLANYPGATTASPTRT
;
A
#
# COMPACT_ATOMS: atom_id res chain seq x y z
N MET A 1 5.33 26.43 -8.60
CA MET A 1 5.24 25.93 -7.21
C MET A 1 4.11 24.92 -7.14
N TYR A 2 4.41 23.61 -7.11
CA TYR A 2 3.37 22.58 -7.07
C TYR A 2 2.89 22.42 -5.62
N ARG A 3 1.63 22.75 -5.33
CA ARG A 3 1.04 22.47 -4.01
C ARG A 3 0.84 20.96 -3.91
N ARG A 4 1.59 20.30 -3.02
CA ARG A 4 1.36 18.89 -2.68
C ARG A 4 -0.03 18.83 -2.04
N ARG A 5 -0.99 18.21 -2.72
CA ARG A 5 -2.32 17.98 -2.14
C ARG A 5 -2.20 16.73 -1.28
N ALA A 6 -2.43 16.88 0.02
CA ALA A 6 -2.61 15.73 0.91
C ALA A 6 -3.78 14.90 0.34
N GLN A 7 -3.51 13.64 0.03
CA GLN A 7 -4.52 12.75 -0.52
C GLN A 7 -4.73 11.62 0.48
N VAL A 8 -5.95 11.53 1.01
CA VAL A 8 -6.36 10.45 1.90
C VAL A 8 -7.16 9.49 1.04
N THR A 9 -6.59 8.32 0.81
CA THR A 9 -7.27 7.24 0.11
C THR A 9 -7.02 5.97 0.88
N SER A 10 -8.10 5.33 1.30
CA SER A 10 -8.09 4.00 1.85
C SER A 10 -9.00 3.10 1.04
N ASP A 11 -8.70 1.82 1.06
CA ASP A 11 -9.59 0.79 0.54
C ASP A 11 -9.69 -0.36 1.54
N PHE A 12 -10.75 -1.17 1.42
CA PHE A 12 -11.07 -2.22 2.37
C PHE A 12 -11.41 -3.53 1.65
N TRP A 13 -11.04 -4.64 2.27
CA TRP A 13 -11.44 -5.97 1.83
C TRP A 13 -11.77 -6.86 3.03
N ALA A 14 -12.67 -7.82 2.83
CA ALA A 14 -13.10 -8.71 3.90
C ALA A 14 -13.18 -10.16 3.41
N SER A 15 -12.82 -11.09 4.30
CA SER A 15 -13.04 -12.52 4.15
C SER A 15 -13.46 -13.11 5.50
N GLY A 16 -14.73 -13.48 5.62
CA GLY A 16 -15.32 -13.85 6.91
C GLY A 16 -15.25 -12.70 7.91
N SER A 17 -14.72 -12.97 9.12
CA SER A 17 -14.50 -11.95 10.16
C SER A 17 -13.18 -11.18 10.00
N THR A 18 -12.34 -11.58 9.03
CA THR A 18 -11.08 -10.91 8.78
C THR A 18 -11.32 -9.69 7.90
N LEU A 19 -10.92 -8.51 8.40
CA LEU A 19 -10.96 -7.26 7.66
C LEU A 19 -9.55 -6.78 7.34
N TRP A 20 -9.41 -6.17 6.18
CA TRP A 20 -8.19 -5.56 5.71
C TRP A 20 -8.46 -4.12 5.30
N THR A 21 -7.47 -3.25 5.55
CA THR A 21 -7.42 -1.92 4.97
C THR A 21 -6.05 -1.66 4.39
N ALA A 22 -6.00 -0.98 3.24
CA ALA A 22 -4.79 -0.40 2.67
C ALA A 22 -4.98 1.12 2.62
N TYR A 23 -3.97 1.88 3.04
CA TYR A 23 -4.08 3.33 3.22
C TYR A 23 -2.74 4.03 3.08
N LEU A 24 -2.81 5.32 2.75
CA LEU A 24 -1.66 6.23 2.83
C LEU A 24 -1.47 6.71 4.27
N SER A 25 -0.24 6.68 4.75
CA SER A 25 0.11 7.13 6.10
C SER A 25 -0.04 8.66 6.25
N GLY A 26 -0.18 9.09 7.51
CA GLY A 26 -0.53 10.47 7.88
C GLY A 26 0.52 11.52 7.47
N GLU A 27 1.74 11.11 7.17
CA GLU A 27 2.83 11.99 6.74
C GLU A 27 2.49 12.75 5.45
N SER A 28 1.60 12.20 4.61
CA SER A 28 1.00 12.92 3.46
C SER A 28 0.40 14.27 3.84
N HIS A 29 -0.17 14.39 5.04
CA HIS A 29 -0.87 15.59 5.52
C HIS A 29 0.07 16.74 5.88
N VAL A 30 1.33 16.43 6.19
CA VAL A 30 2.34 17.42 6.58
C VAL A 30 3.40 17.63 5.50
N ASN A 31 3.05 17.32 4.24
CA ASN A 31 3.95 17.34 3.08
C ASN A 31 5.15 16.36 3.18
N GLY A 32 5.07 15.39 4.10
CA GLY A 32 6.03 14.32 4.25
C GLY A 32 5.83 13.20 3.24
N GLU A 33 6.78 12.26 3.23
CA GLU A 33 6.74 11.08 2.37
C GLU A 33 5.66 10.11 2.90
N ALA A 34 4.53 10.06 2.21
CA ALA A 34 3.43 9.18 2.56
C ALA A 34 3.79 7.73 2.23
N LYS A 35 3.68 6.85 3.20
CA LYS A 35 3.90 5.41 3.03
C LYS A 35 2.58 4.72 2.75
N MET A 36 2.58 3.77 1.83
CA MET A 36 1.48 2.83 1.67
C MET A 36 1.58 1.79 2.78
N ARG A 37 0.53 1.67 3.59
CA ARG A 37 0.44 0.71 4.68
C ARG A 37 -0.79 -0.16 4.54
N ALA A 38 -0.78 -1.28 5.23
CA ALA A 38 -1.97 -2.09 5.42
C ALA A 38 -2.12 -2.49 6.89
N SER A 39 -3.38 -2.64 7.31
CA SER A 39 -3.73 -3.19 8.61
C SER A 39 -4.77 -4.29 8.44
N CYS A 40 -4.73 -5.26 9.35
CA CYS A 40 -5.61 -6.40 9.38
C CYS A 40 -6.32 -6.50 10.74
N SER A 41 -7.55 -6.97 10.74
CA SER A 41 -8.32 -7.34 11.93
C SER A 41 -8.86 -8.75 11.74
N VAL A 42 -8.88 -9.55 12.80
CA VAL A 42 -9.44 -10.92 12.82
C VAL A 42 -10.76 -11.02 13.58
N ASP A 43 -11.20 -9.91 14.18
CA ASP A 43 -12.32 -9.84 15.12
C ASP A 43 -13.41 -8.86 14.66
N GLY A 44 -13.56 -8.69 13.33
CA GLY A 44 -14.59 -7.82 12.76
C GLY A 44 -14.32 -6.32 12.95
N GLY A 45 -13.06 -5.94 13.11
CA GLY A 45 -12.62 -4.55 13.20
C GLY A 45 -12.53 -3.98 14.61
N GLN A 46 -12.64 -4.82 15.65
CA GLN A 46 -12.51 -4.37 17.03
C GLN A 46 -11.05 -4.08 17.39
N ASN A 47 -10.13 -4.93 16.93
CA ASN A 47 -8.70 -4.73 17.06
C ASN A 47 -8.02 -4.78 15.69
N TRP A 48 -7.03 -3.90 15.51
CA TRP A 48 -6.27 -3.78 14.25
C TRP A 48 -4.79 -4.02 14.51
N THR A 49 -4.20 -4.88 13.68
CA THR A 49 -2.77 -5.13 13.61
C THR A 49 -2.21 -4.45 12.38
N ASP A 50 -1.20 -3.60 12.56
CA ASP A 50 -0.41 -3.04 11.46
C ASP A 50 0.45 -4.15 10.84
N VAL A 51 0.20 -4.47 9.56
CA VAL A 51 0.94 -5.51 8.84
C VAL A 51 2.09 -4.93 8.01
N GLY A 52 2.40 -3.66 8.22
CA GLY A 52 3.60 -3.01 7.71
C GLY A 52 3.40 -2.18 6.44
N GLN A 53 4.55 -1.72 5.94
CA GLN A 53 4.65 -0.90 4.73
C GLN A 53 4.60 -1.78 3.48
N VAL A 54 3.73 -1.40 2.54
CA VAL A 54 3.44 -2.13 1.31
C VAL A 54 4.31 -1.64 0.15
N ASP A 55 4.60 -0.34 0.07
CA ASP A 55 5.39 0.23 -1.02
C ASP A 55 6.89 -0.13 -0.95
N VAL A 56 7.67 0.38 -1.92
CA VAL A 56 9.12 0.10 -2.04
C VAL A 56 10.00 0.86 -1.05
N GLY A 57 9.46 1.82 -0.29
CA GLY A 57 10.19 2.58 0.72
C GLY A 57 11.19 3.60 0.17
N ASP A 58 10.97 4.07 -1.05
CA ASP A 58 11.88 4.98 -1.76
C ASP A 58 11.58 6.48 -1.54
N GLY A 59 10.69 6.81 -0.61
CA GLY A 59 10.26 8.19 -0.35
C GLY A 59 9.35 8.79 -1.43
N GLY A 60 8.90 7.98 -2.38
CA GLY A 60 8.01 8.39 -3.47
C GLY A 60 6.62 8.81 -2.99
N LEU A 61 5.92 9.53 -3.87
CA LEU A 61 4.50 9.84 -3.68
C LEU A 61 3.65 8.71 -4.27
N TYR A 62 2.75 8.15 -3.46
CA TYR A 62 1.87 7.04 -3.83
C TYR A 62 0.40 7.43 -3.72
N PHE A 63 -0.45 6.76 -4.51
CA PHE A 63 -1.86 7.11 -4.63
C PHE A 63 -2.74 5.88 -4.81
N GLY A 64 -3.98 5.99 -4.35
CA GLY A 64 -5.08 5.09 -4.68
C GLY A 64 -4.75 3.64 -4.38
N PRO A 65 -4.53 3.27 -3.10
CA PRO A 65 -4.52 1.86 -2.76
C PRO A 65 -5.84 1.23 -3.18
N ALA A 66 -5.74 0.05 -3.78
CA ALA A 66 -6.83 -0.89 -3.91
C ALA A 66 -6.39 -2.20 -3.26
N ILE A 67 -7.28 -2.89 -2.55
CA ILE A 67 -6.98 -4.15 -1.87
C ILE A 67 -8.04 -5.20 -2.17
N ALA A 68 -7.60 -6.41 -2.50
CA ALA A 68 -8.46 -7.57 -2.68
C ALA A 68 -7.70 -8.86 -2.34
N GLY A 69 -8.39 -9.92 -1.96
CA GLY A 69 -7.75 -11.16 -1.53
C GLY A 69 -8.44 -12.43 -2.00
N ALA A 70 -7.83 -13.57 -1.67
CA ALA A 70 -8.41 -14.88 -1.88
C ALA A 70 -9.63 -15.08 -0.97
N ALA A 71 -10.68 -15.74 -1.46
CA ALA A 71 -11.94 -15.90 -0.72
C ALA A 71 -11.79 -16.69 0.60
N ASP A 72 -10.71 -17.45 0.77
CA ASP A 72 -10.37 -18.19 1.99
C ASP A 72 -9.52 -17.37 2.97
N GLY A 73 -9.18 -16.13 2.63
CA GLY A 73 -8.31 -15.27 3.44
C GLY A 73 -6.82 -15.58 3.34
N SER A 74 -6.40 -16.60 2.59
CA SER A 74 -4.99 -17.04 2.54
C SER A 74 -4.01 -15.98 2.01
N SER A 75 -4.52 -14.98 1.27
CA SER A 75 -3.70 -13.90 0.74
C SER A 75 -4.51 -12.64 0.46
N VAL A 76 -3.83 -11.49 0.47
CA VAL A 76 -4.34 -10.22 -0.05
C VAL A 76 -3.32 -9.58 -0.97
N THR A 77 -3.77 -8.92 -2.02
CA THR A 77 -2.96 -8.12 -2.92
C THR A 77 -3.37 -6.67 -2.79
N VAL A 78 -2.39 -5.80 -2.59
CA VAL A 78 -2.55 -4.35 -2.65
C VAL A 78 -1.98 -3.85 -3.96
N VAL A 79 -2.72 -2.98 -4.65
CA VAL A 79 -2.31 -2.28 -5.85
C VAL A 79 -2.27 -0.79 -5.56
N TRP A 80 -1.28 -0.09 -6.11
CA TRP A 80 -1.17 1.36 -5.96
C TRP A 80 -0.48 2.00 -7.17
N LEU A 81 -0.55 3.33 -7.24
CA LEU A 81 0.05 4.14 -8.29
C LEU A 81 1.20 4.98 -7.77
N LYS A 82 2.23 5.18 -8.60
CA LYS A 82 3.24 6.24 -8.46
C LYS A 82 3.11 7.17 -9.67
N PRO A 83 2.79 8.46 -9.50
CA PRO A 83 2.46 9.35 -10.61
C PRO A 83 3.62 9.47 -11.58
N ASN A 84 3.32 9.46 -12.87
CA ASN A 84 4.30 9.55 -13.95
C ASN A 84 5.36 8.43 -13.93
N VAL A 85 5.21 7.40 -13.09
CA VAL A 85 6.11 6.25 -13.06
C VAL A 85 5.39 4.97 -13.44
N GLY A 86 4.32 4.60 -12.74
CA GLY A 86 3.64 3.34 -13.03
C GLY A 86 2.58 2.90 -12.02
N ALA A 87 2.12 1.68 -12.23
CA ALA A 87 1.22 0.94 -11.35
C ALA A 87 1.94 -0.29 -10.79
N TYR A 88 1.73 -0.56 -9.51
CA TYR A 88 2.44 -1.60 -8.76
C TYR A 88 1.49 -2.45 -7.95
N ALA A 89 1.91 -3.67 -7.65
CA ALA A 89 1.22 -4.57 -6.75
C ALA A 89 2.17 -5.24 -5.77
N ARG A 90 1.63 -5.66 -4.62
CA ARG A 90 2.32 -6.53 -3.67
C ARG A 90 1.32 -7.44 -3.01
N THR A 91 1.69 -8.71 -2.87
CA THR A 91 0.83 -9.73 -2.26
C THR A 91 1.36 -10.08 -0.87
N TRP A 92 0.47 -10.09 0.10
CA TRP A 92 0.67 -10.69 1.41
C TRP A 92 0.16 -12.12 1.39
N THR A 93 0.96 -13.03 1.94
CA THR A 93 0.55 -14.43 2.16
C THR A 93 0.42 -14.69 3.64
N GLN A 94 -0.76 -15.14 4.07
CA GLN A 94 -1.08 -15.37 5.48
C GLN A 94 -0.41 -16.65 5.99
N SER A 95 0.20 -16.56 7.18
CA SER A 95 0.62 -17.73 7.97
C SER A 95 -0.38 -18.06 9.08
N SER A 96 -0.87 -17.07 9.82
CA SER A 96 -1.93 -17.23 10.84
C SER A 96 -2.50 -15.88 11.27
N GLY A 97 -3.83 -15.74 11.30
CA GLY A 97 -4.47 -14.44 11.60
C GLY A 97 -3.92 -13.30 10.74
N CYS A 98 -3.50 -12.21 11.37
CA CYS A 98 -2.82 -11.09 10.69
C CYS A 98 -1.30 -11.28 10.50
N SER A 99 -0.74 -12.47 10.79
CA SER A 99 0.67 -12.77 10.54
C SER A 99 0.88 -13.35 9.15
N GLY A 100 2.04 -13.05 8.57
CA GLY A 100 2.39 -13.39 7.20
C GLY A 100 3.55 -12.53 6.71
N THR A 101 3.76 -12.51 5.40
CA THR A 101 4.81 -11.70 4.78
C THR A 101 4.35 -11.08 3.47
N TRP A 102 4.84 -9.86 3.22
CA TRP A 102 4.73 -9.25 1.90
C TRP A 102 5.77 -9.85 0.95
N GLY A 103 5.31 -10.32 -0.21
CA GLY A 103 6.17 -10.72 -1.31
C GLY A 103 6.93 -9.54 -1.95
N ALA A 104 7.60 -9.78 -3.06
CA ALA A 104 8.25 -8.70 -3.81
C ALA A 104 7.22 -7.75 -4.45
N VAL A 105 7.62 -6.49 -4.65
CA VAL A 105 6.81 -5.54 -5.43
C VAL A 105 6.84 -5.95 -6.90
N LYS A 106 5.66 -6.04 -7.51
CA LYS A 106 5.46 -6.32 -8.92
C LYS A 106 5.09 -5.04 -9.66
N THR A 107 5.77 -4.75 -10.76
CA THR A 107 5.35 -3.69 -11.68
C THR A 107 4.24 -4.22 -12.58
N LEU A 108 3.10 -3.53 -12.60
CA LEU A 108 1.96 -3.86 -13.46
C LEU A 108 1.99 -3.07 -14.77
N ALA A 109 2.40 -1.80 -14.71
CA ALA A 109 2.53 -0.93 -15.86
C ALA A 109 3.58 0.17 -15.60
N ASN A 110 4.24 0.63 -16.65
CA ASN A 110 5.08 1.82 -16.64
C ASN A 110 4.39 2.93 -17.44
N TYR A 111 4.46 4.16 -16.97
CA TYR A 111 3.91 5.32 -17.67
C TYR A 111 5.02 6.06 -18.46
N PRO A 112 4.74 6.54 -19.68
CA PRO A 112 5.69 7.36 -20.43
C PRO A 112 6.10 8.60 -19.63
N GLY A 113 7.41 8.88 -19.57
CA GLY A 113 7.96 10.01 -18.80
C GLY A 113 8.59 9.64 -17.44
N ALA A 114 8.64 8.35 -17.09
CA ALA A 114 9.32 7.85 -15.90
C ALA A 114 10.85 8.04 -16.01
N THR A 115 11.38 9.21 -15.65
CA THR A 115 12.81 9.35 -15.43
C THR A 115 13.18 8.70 -14.09
N THR A 116 13.88 7.58 -14.14
CA THR A 116 14.56 6.99 -12.98
C THR A 116 15.73 7.87 -12.57
N ALA A 117 15.45 9.05 -12.02
CA ALA A 117 16.47 9.87 -11.40
C ALA A 117 16.54 9.52 -9.90
N SER A 118 17.49 8.66 -9.53
CA SER A 118 17.97 8.61 -8.15
C SER A 118 18.56 9.98 -7.80
N PRO A 119 18.17 10.64 -6.70
CA PRO A 119 18.92 11.79 -6.22
C PRO A 119 20.25 11.29 -5.66
N THR A 120 21.32 11.46 -6.43
CA THR A 120 22.68 11.40 -5.89
C THR A 120 22.82 12.57 -4.91
N ARG A 121 22.88 12.27 -3.62
CA ARG A 121 23.19 13.25 -2.58
C ARG A 121 24.71 13.50 -2.64
N THR A 122 25.11 14.65 -3.19
CA THR A 122 26.44 15.24 -2.98
C THR A 122 26.51 15.90 -1.62
#